data_AF-A0A2G9MH27-F1
#
_entry.id   AF-A0A2G9MH27-F1
#
_cell.length_a   1.000
_cell.length_b   1.000
_cell.length_c   1.000
_cell.angle_alpha   90.00
_cell.angle_beta   90.00
_cell.angle_gamma   90.00
#
_symmetry.space_group_name_H-M   'P 1'
#
loop_
_entity.id
_entity.type
_entity.pdbx_description
1 polymer ?
#
loop_
_entity_poly.entity_id
_entity_poly.type
_entity_poly.pdbx_seq_one_letter_code
_entity_poly.pdbx_strand_id
1 'polypeptide(L)'
;MAGKRVIKKPVNKKIAEQESEIICSRRNLICRILLPIILIALLLLVLFIVFNSGLTGNSVYSKCIDSDNTIYPIVNKVTDDESFFIAGNVTQGYTTVYDRCEDVNVVAEYYCEKGTIRNAKLYGCPGDCKDGACVR
;
A
#
# COMPACT_ATOMS: atom_id res chain seq x y z
N MET A 1 39.37 80.65 -2.33
CA MET A 1 38.27 79.76 -2.73
C MET A 1 38.39 78.46 -1.93
N ALA A 2 37.56 78.26 -0.91
CA ALA A 2 37.55 77.03 -0.10
C ALA A 2 36.10 76.60 0.11
N GLY A 3 35.67 75.58 -0.65
CA GLY A 3 34.32 75.04 -0.59
C GLY A 3 34.19 74.01 0.53
N LYS A 4 33.33 74.28 1.52
CA LYS A 4 32.94 73.33 2.56
C LYS A 4 31.98 72.28 1.96
N ARG A 5 32.36 71.00 2.02
CA ARG A 5 31.43 69.87 1.79
C ARG A 5 30.63 69.59 3.06
N VAL A 6 29.31 69.70 2.95
CA VAL A 6 28.36 69.22 3.97
C VAL A 6 28.03 67.76 3.65
N ILE A 7 28.50 66.85 4.50
CA ILE A 7 28.16 65.43 4.43
C ILE A 7 26.83 65.24 5.17
N LYS A 8 25.74 64.97 4.43
CA LYS A 8 24.46 64.53 5.01
C LYS A 8 24.60 63.07 5.47
N LYS A 9 24.37 62.80 6.76
CA LYS A 9 24.20 61.43 7.28
C LYS A 9 22.83 60.87 6.85
N PRO A 10 22.72 59.58 6.49
CA PRO A 10 21.45 58.98 6.14
C PRO A 10 20.59 58.71 7.38
N VAL A 11 19.38 59.28 7.37
CA VAL A 11 18.28 59.02 8.31
C VAL A 11 17.58 57.75 7.86
N ASN A 12 18.02 56.57 8.30
CA ASN A 12 17.29 55.32 7.97
C ASN A 12 17.60 54.16 8.92
N LYS A 13 17.66 54.39 10.23
CA LYS A 13 17.81 53.30 11.22
C LYS A 13 16.60 53.08 12.13
N LYS A 14 15.59 53.97 12.11
CA LYS A 14 14.44 53.86 13.02
C LYS A 14 13.21 53.14 12.45
N ILE A 15 13.22 52.76 11.17
CA ILE A 15 12.04 52.14 10.53
C ILE A 15 12.09 50.60 10.60
N ALA A 16 13.28 50.00 10.74
CA ALA A 16 13.42 48.53 10.77
C ALA A 16 13.13 47.88 12.13
N GLU A 17 12.95 48.66 13.20
CA GLU A 17 12.79 48.12 14.57
C GLU A 17 11.33 48.18 15.05
N GLN A 18 10.40 48.67 14.22
CA GLN A 18 8.99 48.82 14.58
C GLN A 18 8.07 47.76 13.95
N GLU A 19 8.59 46.89 13.07
CA GLU A 19 7.79 45.88 12.36
C GLU A 19 7.81 44.49 13.03
N SER A 20 8.66 44.26 14.03
CA SER A 20 8.75 42.96 14.72
C SER A 20 7.88 42.82 15.98
N GLU A 21 7.33 43.91 16.53
CA GLU A 21 6.43 43.86 17.71
C GLU A 21 4.94 43.71 17.39
N ILE A 22 4.57 43.58 16.10
CA ILE A 22 3.18 43.32 15.68
C ILE A 22 2.82 41.82 15.82
N ILE A 23 3.73 41.00 16.34
CA ILE A 23 3.45 39.60 16.62
C ILE A 23 2.87 39.49 18.05
N CYS A 24 1.56 39.74 18.13
CA CYS A 24 0.68 39.26 19.20
C CYS A 24 0.90 39.87 20.61
N SER A 25 0.65 41.18 20.76
CA SER A 25 0.48 41.81 22.08
C SER A 25 -0.73 41.22 22.85
N ARG A 26 -0.58 41.06 24.17
CA ARG A 26 -1.46 40.36 25.15
C ARG A 26 -2.95 40.78 25.17
N ARG A 27 -3.31 41.86 24.48
CA ARG A 27 -4.66 42.45 24.37
C ARG A 27 -5.30 42.32 22.99
N ASN A 28 -4.60 41.75 22.00
CA ASN A 28 -5.15 41.68 20.66
C ASN A 28 -6.19 40.55 20.59
N LEU A 29 -7.47 40.93 20.47
CA LEU A 29 -8.63 40.04 20.40
C LEU A 29 -8.45 38.95 19.34
N ILE A 30 -7.74 39.31 18.26
CA ILE A 30 -7.34 38.44 17.15
C ILE A 30 -6.55 37.22 17.64
N CYS A 31 -5.59 37.39 18.55
CA CYS A 31 -4.80 36.26 19.05
C CYS A 31 -5.56 35.34 20.02
N ARG A 32 -6.53 35.86 20.78
CA ARG A 32 -7.26 35.06 21.76
C ARG A 32 -8.41 34.27 21.16
N ILE A 33 -8.99 34.76 20.06
CA ILE A 33 -10.21 34.20 19.49
C ILE A 33 -9.97 33.67 18.07
N LEU A 34 -9.33 34.45 17.19
CA LEU A 34 -9.14 34.00 15.80
C LEU A 34 -8.10 32.87 15.70
N LEU A 35 -7.01 32.93 16.46
CA LEU A 35 -5.99 31.87 16.44
C LEU A 35 -6.56 30.47 16.81
N PRO A 36 -7.29 30.27 17.92
CA PRO A 36 -7.86 28.96 18.24
C PRO A 36 -8.94 28.54 17.25
N ILE A 37 -9.75 29.47 16.72
CA ILE A 37 -10.75 29.14 15.69
C ILE A 37 -10.07 28.61 14.42
N ILE A 38 -8.99 29.25 13.97
CA ILE A 38 -8.23 28.80 12.80
C ILE A 38 -7.63 27.40 13.04
N LEU A 39 -7.09 27.16 14.24
CA LEU A 39 -6.56 25.84 14.60
C LEU A 39 -7.64 24.75 14.64
N ILE A 40 -8.82 25.06 15.19
CA ILE A 40 -9.97 24.13 15.20
C ILE A 40 -10.44 23.87 13.77
N ALA A 41 -10.55 24.90 12.94
CA ALA A 41 -10.94 24.75 11.53
C ALA A 41 -9.95 23.89 10.75
N LEU A 42 -8.63 24.07 10.96
CA LEU A 42 -7.59 23.22 10.37
C LEU A 42 -7.69 21.77 10.84
N LEU A 43 -7.96 21.54 12.14
CA LEU A 43 -8.14 20.19 12.67
C LEU A 43 -9.37 19.50 12.05
N LEU A 44 -10.48 20.21 11.94
CA LEU A 44 -11.71 19.69 11.32
C LEU A 44 -11.51 19.42 9.82
N LEU A 45 -10.73 20.25 9.12
CA LEU A 45 -10.38 20.02 7.72
C LEU A 45 -9.57 18.72 7.56
N VAL A 46 -8.57 18.48 8.42
CA VAL A 46 -7.78 17.24 8.39
C VAL A 46 -8.65 16.02 8.66
N LEU A 47 -9.53 16.09 9.67
CA LEU A 47 -10.48 15.01 9.95
C LEU A 47 -11.42 14.77 8.77
N PHE A 48 -11.97 15.83 8.17
CA PHE A 48 -12.80 15.73 6.97
C PHE A 48 -12.05 15.06 5.83
N ILE A 49 -10.79 15.42 5.59
CA ILE A 49 -9.95 14.75 4.59
C ILE A 49 -9.81 13.27 4.95
N VAL A 50 -9.45 12.89 6.18
CA VAL A 50 -9.30 11.47 6.55
C VAL A 50 -10.60 10.67 6.38
N PHE A 51 -11.75 11.24 6.77
CA PHE A 51 -13.06 10.58 6.63
C PHE A 51 -13.51 10.47 5.17
N ASN A 52 -13.28 11.49 4.34
CA ASN A 52 -13.71 11.49 2.93
C ASN A 52 -12.69 10.88 1.98
N SER A 53 -11.42 10.81 2.37
CA SER A 53 -10.39 10.13 1.57
C SER A 53 -10.80 8.70 1.32
N GLY A 54 -11.62 8.11 2.19
CA GLY A 54 -11.81 6.68 2.24
C GLY A 54 -10.43 6.08 2.51
N LEU A 55 -10.20 5.54 3.69
CA LEU A 55 -9.23 4.46 3.78
C LEU A 55 -9.83 3.27 3.01
N THR A 56 -9.98 3.41 1.69
CA THR A 56 -9.91 2.32 0.75
C THR A 56 -8.47 1.88 0.87
N GLY A 57 -8.16 1.15 1.95
CA GLY A 57 -6.98 0.32 1.97
C GLY A 57 -7.04 -0.40 0.64
N ASN A 58 -6.08 -0.10 -0.23
CA ASN A 58 -5.97 -0.78 -1.51
C ASN A 58 -6.17 -2.25 -1.17
N SER A 59 -7.25 -2.83 -1.67
CA SER A 59 -7.36 -4.28 -1.70
C SER A 59 -6.13 -4.66 -2.50
N VAL A 60 -5.06 -5.02 -1.79
CA VAL A 60 -3.94 -5.71 -2.39
C VAL A 60 -4.63 -6.94 -2.91
N TYR A 61 -4.98 -6.90 -4.18
CA TYR A 61 -5.52 -8.04 -4.89
C TYR A 61 -4.49 -9.11 -4.62
N SER A 62 -4.81 -9.99 -3.68
CA SER A 62 -3.83 -10.91 -3.14
C SER A 62 -3.60 -11.86 -4.29
N LYS A 63 -2.49 -11.65 -4.99
CA LYS A 63 -2.15 -12.40 -6.18
C LYS A 63 -2.15 -13.87 -5.77
N CYS A 64 -3.01 -14.65 -6.42
CA CYS A 64 -2.94 -16.09 -6.30
C CYS A 64 -1.62 -16.54 -6.94
N ILE A 65 -0.82 -17.27 -6.19
CA ILE A 65 0.46 -17.82 -6.61
C ILE A 65 0.36 -19.33 -6.43
N ASP A 66 0.70 -20.06 -7.48
CA ASP A 66 0.72 -21.50 -7.50
C ASP A 66 2.18 -21.96 -7.62
N SER A 67 2.65 -22.82 -6.73
CA SER A 67 4.08 -23.09 -6.57
C SER A 67 4.68 -23.98 -7.66
N ASP A 68 3.87 -24.88 -8.23
CA ASP A 68 4.22 -25.74 -9.37
C ASP A 68 3.66 -25.22 -10.71
N ASN A 69 2.85 -24.16 -10.63
CA ASN A 69 2.62 -23.12 -11.63
C ASN A 69 1.84 -23.59 -12.87
N THR A 70 0.61 -24.09 -12.64
CA THR A 70 -0.16 -24.76 -13.71
C THR A 70 -1.06 -23.88 -14.55
N ILE A 71 -1.87 -22.96 -14.03
CA ILE A 71 -2.95 -22.38 -14.90
C ILE A 71 -3.16 -20.86 -14.76
N TYR A 72 -2.58 -20.15 -15.74
CA TYR A 72 -2.99 -18.88 -16.39
C TYR A 72 -3.08 -17.53 -15.62
N PRO A 73 -2.67 -16.38 -16.23
CA PRO A 73 -2.23 -16.17 -17.61
C PRO A 73 -0.76 -15.71 -17.73
N ILE A 74 0.23 -16.60 -17.55
CA ILE A 74 1.63 -16.26 -17.91
C ILE A 74 2.31 -17.33 -18.77
N VAL A 75 1.87 -18.60 -18.75
CA VAL A 75 2.48 -19.64 -19.59
C VAL A 75 1.55 -20.07 -20.73
N ASN A 76 1.92 -19.64 -21.93
CA ASN A 76 1.26 -19.92 -23.22
C ASN A 76 1.58 -21.32 -23.79
N LYS A 77 2.21 -22.22 -23.02
CA LYS A 77 2.58 -23.57 -23.47
C LYS A 77 2.79 -24.52 -22.28
N VAL A 78 1.71 -25.04 -21.69
CA VAL A 78 1.75 -26.34 -21.02
C VAL A 78 0.44 -27.02 -21.41
N THR A 79 0.51 -27.88 -22.42
CA THR A 79 -0.63 -28.67 -22.92
C THR A 79 -0.68 -30.06 -22.29
N ASP A 80 0.29 -30.39 -21.43
CA ASP A 80 0.36 -31.65 -20.68
C ASP A 80 0.53 -31.30 -19.19
N ASP A 81 -0.49 -31.59 -18.39
CA ASP A 81 -0.55 -31.45 -16.93
C ASP A 81 0.54 -32.31 -16.26
N GLU A 82 1.83 -31.95 -16.35
CA GLU A 82 2.91 -32.65 -15.62
C GLU A 82 3.01 -32.24 -14.14
N SER A 83 2.24 -31.24 -13.74
CA SER A 83 2.26 -30.66 -12.40
C SER A 83 1.79 -31.60 -11.31
N PHE A 84 0.83 -32.47 -11.60
CA PHE A 84 0.37 -33.45 -10.61
C PHE A 84 1.45 -34.47 -10.22
N PHE A 85 2.64 -34.48 -10.87
CA PHE A 85 3.83 -35.23 -10.44
C PHE A 85 4.75 -34.42 -9.51
N ILE A 86 4.45 -33.15 -9.25
CA ILE A 86 5.22 -32.23 -8.41
C ILE A 86 4.31 -31.83 -7.25
N ALA A 87 4.81 -31.95 -6.02
CA ALA A 87 4.03 -31.52 -4.86
C ALA A 87 4.00 -29.98 -4.81
N GLY A 88 2.80 -29.41 -4.76
CA GLY A 88 2.61 -27.97 -4.81
C GLY A 88 1.74 -27.41 -3.68
N ASN A 89 1.59 -26.09 -3.73
CA ASN A 89 0.67 -25.32 -2.92
C ASN A 89 0.24 -24.05 -3.65
N VAL A 90 -0.95 -23.58 -3.30
CA VAL A 90 -1.51 -22.33 -3.78
C VAL A 90 -1.64 -21.35 -2.64
N THR A 91 -1.07 -20.16 -2.82
CA THR A 91 -1.11 -19.05 -1.88
C THR A 91 -1.97 -17.90 -2.40
N GLN A 92 -2.92 -17.43 -1.60
CA GLN A 92 -3.69 -16.21 -1.85
C GLN A 92 -3.84 -15.39 -0.57
N GLY A 93 -3.03 -14.35 -0.44
CA GLY A 93 -3.03 -13.47 0.73
C GLY A 93 -2.46 -14.21 1.93
N TYR A 94 -3.30 -14.45 2.94
CA TYR A 94 -2.93 -15.23 4.14
C TYR A 94 -3.36 -16.71 4.04
N THR A 95 -4.03 -17.10 2.96
CA THR A 95 -4.49 -18.47 2.75
C THR A 95 -3.44 -19.23 1.96
N THR A 96 -3.05 -20.40 2.46
CA THR A 96 -2.22 -21.38 1.72
C THR A 96 -2.95 -22.71 1.74
N VAL A 97 -3.09 -23.34 0.58
CA VAL A 97 -3.65 -24.69 0.43
C VAL A 97 -2.63 -25.55 -0.29
N TYR A 98 -2.49 -26.81 0.13
CA TYR A 98 -1.52 -27.75 -0.42
C TYR A 98 -2.23 -28.80 -1.24
N ASP A 99 -1.54 -29.28 -2.26
CA ASP A 99 -1.95 -30.50 -2.94
C ASP A 99 -1.88 -31.67 -1.97
N ARG A 100 -2.75 -32.65 -2.20
CA ARG A 100 -2.84 -33.80 -1.30
C ARG A 100 -3.27 -35.05 -2.04
N CYS A 101 -2.93 -36.18 -1.47
CA CYS A 101 -3.49 -37.45 -1.90
C CYS A 101 -4.88 -37.61 -1.30
N GLU A 102 -5.89 -37.64 -2.17
CA GLU A 102 -7.27 -37.94 -1.76
C GLU A 102 -7.48 -39.46 -1.66
N ASP A 103 -6.72 -40.24 -2.43
CA ASP A 103 -6.64 -41.70 -2.37
C ASP A 103 -5.23 -42.19 -2.78
N VAL A 104 -4.98 -43.49 -2.71
CA VAL A 104 -3.71 -44.16 -3.09
C VAL A 104 -3.32 -43.80 -4.53
N ASN A 105 -4.27 -43.72 -5.45
CA ASN A 105 -3.97 -43.40 -6.86
C ASN A 105 -4.66 -42.11 -7.31
N VAL A 106 -4.99 -41.20 -6.40
CA VAL A 106 -5.69 -39.94 -6.73
C VAL A 106 -5.08 -38.77 -5.98
N VAL A 107 -4.62 -37.78 -6.73
CA VAL A 107 -4.14 -36.49 -6.20
C VAL A 107 -5.21 -35.41 -6.39
N ALA A 108 -5.42 -34.62 -5.35
CA ALA A 108 -6.22 -33.42 -5.34
C ALA A 108 -5.29 -32.21 -5.50
N GLU A 109 -5.32 -31.60 -6.67
CA GLU A 109 -4.45 -30.50 -7.08
C GLU A 109 -5.21 -29.17 -7.02
N TYR A 110 -4.70 -28.25 -6.22
CA TYR A 110 -5.19 -26.88 -6.15
C TYR A 110 -4.49 -26.04 -7.19
N TYR A 111 -5.22 -25.07 -7.75
CA TYR A 111 -4.66 -24.19 -8.77
C TYR A 111 -5.24 -22.79 -8.67
N CYS A 112 -4.50 -21.83 -9.20
CA CYS A 112 -5.01 -20.49 -9.43
C CYS A 112 -5.85 -20.44 -10.70
N GLU A 113 -6.97 -19.74 -10.68
CA GLU A 113 -7.68 -19.36 -11.90
C GLU A 113 -8.19 -17.93 -11.76
N LYS A 114 -7.91 -17.08 -12.76
CA LYS A 114 -8.29 -15.66 -12.77
C LYS A 114 -7.87 -14.96 -11.47
N GLY A 115 -6.68 -15.31 -10.96
CA GLY A 115 -6.08 -14.75 -9.75
C GLY A 115 -6.76 -15.15 -8.43
N THR A 116 -7.57 -16.20 -8.42
CA THR A 116 -8.23 -16.76 -7.22
C THR A 116 -7.94 -18.24 -7.04
N ILE A 117 -7.85 -18.70 -5.79
CA ILE A 117 -7.75 -20.14 -5.49
C ILE A 117 -9.03 -20.83 -5.98
N ARG A 118 -8.88 -21.95 -6.68
CA ARG A 118 -9.98 -22.83 -7.07
C ARG A 118 -10.05 -24.07 -6.20
N ASN A 119 -11.21 -24.71 -6.24
CA ASN A 119 -11.37 -26.04 -5.65
C ASN A 119 -10.40 -27.02 -6.32
N ALA A 120 -9.95 -28.00 -5.56
CA ALA A 120 -9.03 -29.00 -6.08
C ALA A 120 -9.66 -29.77 -7.26
N LYS A 121 -8.85 -30.01 -8.29
CA LYS A 121 -9.13 -31.01 -9.33
C LYS A 121 -8.57 -32.35 -8.89
N LEU A 122 -9.26 -33.42 -9.26
CA LEU A 122 -8.82 -34.77 -8.97
C LEU A 122 -8.17 -35.38 -10.21
N TYR A 123 -6.93 -35.83 -10.06
CA TYR A 123 -6.16 -36.49 -11.11
C TYR A 123 -5.83 -37.92 -10.70
N GLY A 124 -6.00 -38.86 -11.64
CA GLY A 124 -5.62 -40.25 -11.43
C GLY A 124 -4.11 -40.44 -11.63
N CYS A 125 -3.45 -41.00 -10.62
CA CYS A 125 -2.03 -41.30 -10.67
C CYS A 125 -1.78 -42.64 -11.40
N PRO A 126 -0.75 -42.73 -12.27
CA PRO A 126 -0.35 -43.98 -12.90
C PRO A 126 0.13 -45.04 -11.91
N GLY A 127 0.78 -44.60 -10.82
CA GLY A 127 1.23 -45.42 -9.71
C GLY A 127 0.51 -45.01 -8.42
N ASP A 128 1.27 -44.61 -7.41
CA ASP A 128 0.79 -44.20 -6.10
C ASP A 128 0.73 -42.66 -6.01
N CYS A 129 0.11 -42.14 -4.97
CA CYS A 129 0.14 -40.73 -4.60
C CYS A 129 0.89 -40.59 -3.28
N LYS A 130 1.94 -39.78 -3.28
CA LYS A 130 2.74 -39.50 -2.09
C LYS A 130 3.00 -38.02 -1.96
N ASP A 131 2.82 -37.52 -0.74
CA ASP A 131 3.11 -36.14 -0.36
C ASP A 131 2.45 -35.07 -1.27
N GLY A 132 1.25 -35.36 -1.77
CA GLY A 132 0.50 -34.45 -2.64
C GLY A 132 0.91 -34.48 -4.11
N ALA A 133 1.62 -35.53 -4.55
CA ALA A 133 2.00 -35.73 -5.94
C ALA A 133 1.90 -37.20 -6.37
N CYS A 134 1.66 -37.42 -7.66
CA CYS A 134 1.72 -38.74 -8.27
C CYS A 134 3.17 -39.22 -8.37
N VAL A 135 3.36 -40.51 -8.10
CA VAL A 135 4.62 -41.23 -8.34
C VAL A 135 4.39 -42.32 -9.39
N ARG A 136 5.43 -42.58 -10.19
CA ARG A 136 5.42 -43.63 -11.23
C ARG A 136 5.92 -44.95 -10.69
#